data_AF-A0A4Y7QWF9-F1
#
_entry.id   AF-A0A4Y7QWF9-F1
#
_cell.length_a   1.000
_cell.length_b   1.000
_cell.length_c   1.000
_cell.angle_alpha   90.00
_cell.angle_beta   90.00
_cell.angle_gamma   90.00
#
_symmetry.space_group_name_H-M   'P 1'
#
loop_
_entity.id
_entity.type
_entity.pdbx_description
1 polymer ?
#
loop_
_entity_poly.entity_id
_entity_poly.type
_entity_poly.pdbx_seq_one_letter_code
_entity_poly.pdbx_strand_id
1 'polypeptide(L)'
;MFKSIVFIDVYVKLEVEYIRYKIRFTIRTEMGDVIQTELLLNQSQQVIRKLEQKQSIELLGLEGEIISFTPLNDNYLAIDIKGRSKEDGFVLTPEQAQEVMKLCDKSI
;
A
#
# COMPACT_ATOMS: atom_id res chain seq x y z
N MET A 1 -2.34 -1.69 -19.18
CA MET A 1 -2.31 -2.13 -17.77
C MET A 1 -0.88 -2.05 -17.32
N PHE A 2 -0.59 -1.33 -16.23
CA PHE A 2 0.75 -1.18 -15.69
C PHE A 2 0.81 -1.90 -14.34
N LYS A 3 1.89 -2.64 -14.09
CA LYS A 3 2.12 -3.38 -12.85
C LYS A 3 3.55 -3.14 -12.39
N SER A 4 3.71 -2.76 -11.13
CA SER A 4 4.99 -2.68 -10.43
C SER A 4 4.97 -3.58 -9.21
N ILE A 5 6.15 -4.06 -8.81
CA ILE A 5 6.32 -4.93 -7.65
C ILE A 5 7.37 -4.28 -6.76
N VAL A 6 6.98 -3.98 -5.53
CA VAL A 6 7.88 -3.53 -4.46
C VAL A 6 8.11 -4.74 -3.56
N PHE A 7 9.33 -5.25 -3.53
CA PHE A 7 9.72 -6.30 -2.58
C PHE A 7 9.89 -5.65 -1.21
N ILE A 8 9.13 -6.09 -0.21
CA ILE A 8 9.17 -5.54 1.15
C ILE A 8 10.26 -6.24 1.95
N ASP A 9 10.27 -7.57 1.89
CA ASP A 9 11.35 -8.44 2.35
C ASP A 9 11.45 -9.70 1.45
N VAL A 10 12.19 -10.73 1.89
CA VAL A 10 12.36 -11.99 1.13
C VAL A 10 11.03 -12.73 0.95
N TYR A 11 10.11 -12.58 1.90
CA TYR A 11 8.88 -13.33 2.07
C TYR A 11 7.63 -12.54 1.65
N VAL A 12 7.74 -11.23 1.48
CA VAL A 12 6.60 -10.31 1.31
C VAL A 12 6.85 -9.35 0.16
N LYS A 13 5.86 -9.25 -0.73
CA LYS A 13 5.86 -8.29 -1.83
C LYS A 13 4.55 -7.53 -1.93
N LEU A 14 4.66 -6.25 -2.27
CA LEU A 14 3.55 -5.35 -2.59
C LEU A 14 3.50 -5.17 -4.11
N GLU A 15 2.47 -5.74 -4.74
CA GLU A 15 2.19 -5.53 -6.16
C GLU A 15 1.23 -4.34 -6.29
N VAL A 16 1.60 -3.37 -7.11
CA VAL A 16 0.78 -2.18 -7.41
C VAL A 16 0.37 -2.22 -8.86
N GLU A 17 -0.93 -2.35 -9.12
CA GLU A 17 -1.51 -2.51 -10.44
C GLU A 17 -2.43 -1.33 -10.78
N TYR A 18 -2.20 -0.71 -11.93
CA TYR A 18 -3.10 0.31 -12.47
C TYR A 18 -4.19 -0.34 -13.32
N ILE A 19 -5.42 -0.31 -12.82
CA ILE A 19 -6.59 -0.95 -13.42
C ILE A 19 -7.64 0.14 -13.62
N ARG A 20 -7.88 0.54 -14.88
CA ARG A 20 -8.88 1.53 -15.33
C ARG A 20 -9.63 2.28 -14.20
N TYR A 21 -9.19 3.52 -13.93
CA TYR A 21 -9.69 4.42 -12.88
C TYR A 21 -9.38 4.03 -11.42
N LYS A 22 -8.57 2.99 -11.21
CA LYS A 22 -8.15 2.51 -9.89
C LYS A 22 -6.67 2.12 -9.86
N ILE A 23 -6.13 2.14 -8.66
CA ILE A 23 -4.86 1.54 -8.27
C ILE A 23 -5.19 0.39 -7.32
N ARG A 24 -4.74 -0.82 -7.65
CA ARG A 24 -4.88 -1.99 -6.79
C ARG A 24 -3.55 -2.28 -6.13
N PHE A 25 -3.58 -2.39 -4.81
CA PHE A 25 -2.47 -2.88 -4.01
C PHE A 25 -2.76 -4.34 -3.68
N THR A 26 -1.80 -5.21 -3.92
CA THR A 26 -1.86 -6.63 -3.56
C THR A 26 -0.62 -6.97 -2.76
N ILE A 27 -0.79 -7.21 -1.46
CA ILE A 27 0.26 -7.71 -0.58
C ILE A 27 0.23 -9.23 -0.69
N ARG A 28 1.34 -9.85 -1.07
CA ARG A 28 1.51 -11.30 -1.11
C ARG A 28 2.59 -11.71 -0.13
N THR A 29 2.26 -12.66 0.73
CA THR A 29 3.24 -13.34 1.60
C THR A 29 3.63 -14.69 1.02
N GLU A 30 4.78 -15.23 1.42
CA GLU A 30 5.22 -16.58 1.02
C GLU A 30 4.28 -17.69 1.50
N MET A 31 3.50 -17.44 2.56
CA MET A 31 2.49 -18.38 3.04
C MET A 31 1.24 -18.44 2.13
N GLY A 32 1.21 -17.64 1.06
CA GLY A 32 0.11 -17.60 0.10
C GLY A 32 -0.99 -16.63 0.50
N ASP A 33 -0.84 -15.86 1.58
CA ASP A 33 -1.79 -14.81 1.92
C ASP A 33 -1.74 -13.73 0.86
N VAL A 34 -2.91 -13.42 0.32
CA VAL A 34 -3.11 -12.35 -0.64
C VAL A 34 -4.08 -11.37 -0.02
N ILE A 35 -3.63 -10.15 0.23
CA ILE A 35 -4.46 -9.08 0.75
C ILE A 35 -4.54 -8.02 -0.33
N GLN A 36 -5.75 -7.63 -0.69
CA GLN A 36 -6.00 -6.69 -1.78
C GLN A 36 -6.77 -5.49 -1.29
N THR A 37 -6.37 -4.31 -1.70
CA THR A 37 -7.17 -3.10 -1.56
C THR A 37 -7.12 -2.28 -2.84
N GLU A 38 -8.15 -1.47 -3.05
CA GLU A 38 -8.29 -0.61 -4.22
C GLU A 38 -8.42 0.84 -3.80
N LEU A 39 -7.73 1.71 -4.52
CA LEU A 39 -7.78 3.15 -4.38
C LEU A 39 -8.27 3.75 -5.71
N LEU A 40 -9.31 4.58 -5.69
CA LEU A 40 -9.74 5.28 -6.90
C LEU A 40 -8.69 6.34 -7.29
N LEU A 41 -8.45 6.56 -8.58
CA LEU A 41 -7.44 7.54 -9.01
C LEU A 41 -7.73 8.96 -8.54
N ASN A 42 -9.01 9.35 -8.51
CA ASN A 42 -9.40 10.66 -8.01
C ASN A 42 -9.15 10.83 -6.49
N GLN A 43 -8.89 9.74 -5.76
CA GLN A 43 -8.51 9.73 -4.35
C GLN A 43 -7.00 9.62 -4.14
N SER A 44 -6.24 9.18 -5.15
CA SER A 44 -4.79 8.94 -5.05
C SER A 44 -4.02 10.18 -4.58
N GLN A 45 -4.30 11.35 -5.17
CA GLN A 45 -3.69 12.63 -4.81
C GLN A 45 -4.00 13.04 -3.37
N GLN A 46 -5.20 12.75 -2.88
CA GLN A 46 -5.57 13.03 -1.49
C GLN A 46 -4.82 12.11 -0.52
N VAL A 47 -4.68 10.83 -0.87
CA VAL A 47 -3.91 9.85 -0.09
C VAL A 47 -2.43 10.26 -0.01
N ILE A 48 -1.82 10.59 -1.15
CA ILE A 48 -0.44 11.06 -1.22
C ILE A 48 -0.25 12.25 -0.28
N ARG A 49 -1.10 13.27 -0.43
CA ARG A 49 -1.01 14.49 0.38
C ARG A 49 -1.12 14.21 1.88
N LYS A 50 -2.01 13.30 2.29
CA LYS A 50 -2.12 12.90 3.71
C LYS A 50 -0.84 12.24 4.21
N LEU A 51 -0.28 11.32 3.43
CA LEU A 51 0.97 10.62 3.79
C LEU A 51 2.17 11.59 3.86
N GLU A 52 2.27 12.54 2.93
CA GLU A 52 3.28 13.61 2.96
C GLU A 52 3.15 14.52 4.19
N GLN A 53 1.91 14.76 4.63
CA GLN A 53 1.58 15.49 5.86
C GLN A 53 1.75 14.63 7.13
N LYS A 54 2.39 13.47 7.03
CA LYS A 54 2.62 12.51 8.12
C LYS A 54 1.31 12.01 8.78
N GLN A 55 0.21 12.01 8.03
CA GLN A 55 -1.07 11.45 8.47
C GLN A 55 -1.21 10.00 8.01
N SER A 56 -1.76 9.16 8.89
CA SER A 56 -2.14 7.80 8.52
C SER A 56 -3.36 7.80 7.60
N ILE A 57 -3.43 6.84 6.70
CA ILE A 57 -4.61 6.54 5.90
C ILE A 57 -5.02 5.09 6.07
N GLU A 58 -6.32 4.84 6.09
CA GLU A 58 -6.88 3.49 6.15
C GLU A 58 -7.64 3.22 4.86
N LEU A 59 -7.37 2.06 4.25
CA LEU A 59 -8.07 1.56 3.09
C LEU A 59 -8.79 0.25 3.45
N LEU A 60 -9.98 0.06 2.91
CA LEU A 60 -10.73 -1.17 3.07
C LEU A 60 -10.18 -2.23 2.10
N GLY A 61 -9.81 -3.38 2.64
CA GLY A 61 -9.45 -4.58 1.90
C GLY A 61 -10.68 -5.21 1.24
N LEU A 62 -10.46 -5.93 0.14
CA LEU A 62 -11.53 -6.57 -0.62
C LEU A 62 -12.22 -7.71 0.15
N GLU A 63 -11.54 -8.30 1.15
CA GLU A 63 -12.10 -9.36 2.02
C GLU A 63 -12.52 -8.82 3.39
N GLY A 64 -12.56 -7.49 3.57
CA GLY A 64 -13.04 -6.83 4.78
C GLY A 64 -11.95 -6.44 5.79
N GLU A 65 -10.67 -6.67 5.46
CA GLU A 65 -9.55 -6.17 6.27
C GLU A 65 -9.46 -4.65 6.22
N ILE A 66 -8.81 -4.05 7.22
CA ILE A 66 -8.43 -2.63 7.18
C ILE A 66 -6.91 -2.57 7.01
N ILE A 67 -6.45 -1.89 5.96
CA ILE A 67 -5.04 -1.69 5.67
C ILE A 67 -4.69 -0.24 5.99
N SER A 68 -3.88 -0.03 7.03
CA SER A 68 -3.39 1.28 7.43
C SER A 68 -2.01 1.52 6.81
N PHE A 69 -1.82 2.69 6.19
CA PHE A 69 -0.50 3.19 5.82
C PHE A 69 -0.15 4.35 6.73
N THR A 70 0.93 4.20 7.49
CA THR A 70 1.35 5.16 8.51
C THR A 70 2.78 5.65 8.23
N PRO A 71 2.94 6.93 7.86
CA PRO A 71 4.27 7.52 7.71
C PRO A 71 5.02 7.48 9.05
N LEU A 72 6.26 7.00 9.00
CA LEU A 72 7.17 6.99 10.13
C LEU A 72 8.23 8.10 9.97
N ASN A 73 9.14 8.15 10.95
CA ASN A 73 10.34 8.99 10.89
C ASN A 73 11.23 8.58 9.71
N ASP A 74 12.09 9.50 9.27
CA ASP A 74 13.08 9.26 8.20
C ASP A 74 12.48 8.74 6.88
N ASN A 75 11.20 9.02 6.62
CA ASN A 75 10.45 8.62 5.43
C ASN A 75 10.20 7.11 5.27
N TYR A 76 10.32 6.35 6.35
CA TYR A 76 9.78 4.99 6.40
C TYR A 76 8.24 5.03 6.33
N LEU A 77 7.63 3.93 5.89
CA LEU A 77 6.17 3.78 5.83
C LEU A 77 5.76 2.43 6.43
N ALA A 78 4.99 2.44 7.50
CA ALA A 78 4.37 1.25 8.06
C ALA A 78 3.10 0.89 7.28
N ILE A 79 2.88 -0.40 7.07
CA ILE A 79 1.66 -0.98 6.53
C ILE A 79 1.13 -1.96 7.57
N ASP A 80 0.01 -1.65 8.22
CA ASP A 80 -0.63 -2.51 9.21
C ASP A 80 -1.94 -3.08 8.68
N ILE A 81 -2.20 -4.36 8.95
CA ILE A 81 -3.38 -5.07 8.47
C ILE A 81 -4.18 -5.56 9.66
N LYS A 82 -5.39 -5.02 9.81
CA LYS A 82 -6.34 -5.35 10.89
C LYS A 82 -7.53 -6.14 10.34
N GLY A 83 -8.11 -7.00 11.17
CA GLY A 83 -9.33 -7.75 10.84
C GLY A 83 -9.09 -9.22 10.46
N ARG A 84 -7.84 -9.68 10.38
CA ARG A 84 -7.50 -11.11 10.32
C ARG A 84 -7.32 -11.68 11.73
N SER A 85 -7.31 -13.01 11.84
CA SER A 85 -7.02 -13.75 13.08
C SER A 85 -5.62 -13.47 13.65
N LYS A 86 -4.75 -12.85 12.84
CA LYS A 86 -3.42 -12.39 13.19
C LYS A 86 -3.25 -10.96 12.68
N GLU A 87 -2.76 -10.08 13.54
CA GLU A 87 -2.29 -8.76 13.11
C GLU A 87 -0.95 -8.96 12.41
N ASP A 88 -0.90 -8.60 11.13
CA ASP A 88 0.32 -8.61 10.33
C ASP A 88 0.62 -7.17 9.90
N GLY A 89 1.90 -6.80 9.98
CA GLY A 89 2.37 -5.48 9.63
C GLY A 89 3.78 -5.53 9.06
N PHE A 90 4.08 -4.60 8.17
CA PHE A 90 5.35 -4.50 7.47
C PHE A 90 5.84 -3.05 7.45
N VAL A 91 7.15 -2.86 7.35
CA VAL A 91 7.74 -1.53 7.25
C VAL A 91 8.48 -1.40 5.93
N LEU A 92 8.10 -0.43 5.12
CA LEU A 92 8.83 -0.03 3.93
C LEU A 92 9.97 0.92 4.31
N THR A 93 11.14 0.64 3.76
CA THR A 93 12.28 1.57 3.71
C THR A 93 11.91 2.85 2.98
N PRO A 94 12.70 3.94 3.13
CA PRO A 94 12.43 5.21 2.45
C PRO A 94 12.36 5.08 0.93
N GLU A 95 13.19 4.23 0.33
CA GLU A 95 13.21 3.98 -1.11
C GLU A 95 11.93 3.28 -1.59
N GLN A 96 11.54 2.20 -0.90
CA GLN A 96 10.31 1.46 -1.16
C GLN A 96 9.06 2.34 -0.96
N ALA A 97 9.02 3.13 0.12
CA ALA A 97 7.94 4.07 0.40
C ALA A 97 7.83 5.13 -0.71
N GLN A 98 8.95 5.70 -1.15
CA GLN A 98 8.96 6.66 -2.25
C GLN A 98 8.50 6.03 -3.57
N GLU A 99 8.84 4.76 -3.83
CA GLU A 99 8.36 4.04 -5.00
C GLU A 99 6.84 3.88 -4.99
N VAL A 100 6.25 3.45 -3.86
CA VAL A 100 4.79 3.36 -3.69
C VAL A 100 4.13 4.71 -3.95
N MET A 101 4.68 5.79 -3.39
CA MET A 101 4.14 7.14 -3.59
C MET A 101 4.18 7.57 -5.07
N LYS A 102 5.28 7.30 -5.78
CA LYS A 102 5.39 7.56 -7.23
C LYS A 102 4.38 6.75 -8.03
N LEU A 103 4.07 5.53 -7.61
CA LEU A 103 3.08 4.67 -8.27
C LEU A 103 1.65 5.19 -8.06
N CYS A 104 1.38 5.79 -6.91
CA CYS A 104 0.12 6.49 -6.64
C CYS A 104 -0.02 7.79 -7.47
N ASP A 105 1.10 8.48 -7.71
CA ASP A 105 1.12 9.81 -8.34
C ASP A 105 1.00 9.75 -9.87
N LYS A 106 1.31 8.61 -10.50
CA LYS A 106 1.19 8.36 -11.96
C LYS A 106 -0.26 8.34 -12.49
N SER A 107 -1.19 9.00 -11.81
CA SER A 107 -2.53 9.32 -12.26
C SER A 107 -2.50 10.43 -13.32
N ILE A 108 -1.86 10.17 -14.48
CA ILE A 108 -1.88 11.04 -15.67
C ILE A 108 -2.16 10.19 -16.90
#